data_AF-A0A3S1B424-F1
#
_entry.id   AF-A0A3S1B424-F1
#
_cell.length_a   1.000
_cell.length_b   1.000
_cell.length_c   1.000
_cell.angle_alpha   90.00
_cell.angle_beta   90.00
_cell.angle_gamma   90.00
#
_symmetry.space_group_name_H-M   'P 1'
#
loop_
_entity.id
_entity.type
_entity.pdbx_description
1 polymer ?
#
loop_
_entity_poly.entity_id
_entity_poly.type
_entity_poly.pdbx_seq_one_letter_code
_entity_poly.pdbx_strand_id
1 'polypeptide(L)'
;MGACIVAGFNNWDRIHQYRKQWSAKHPNDCSEDKWAVEFRQIIAKKELYQDRFIILSDGYYSAVSPIDIGIEAEKWRCLSMKIRLEHECTHYFTQRLFGSMRNNLLDELIADYRGIVVANGRYRSDWFLRFLGLENFPDCRKTGRLQSYRGQPPLSEGAFTILAKLVKAAAVNLEQFDTDNSNYLEQPNAQAQMLIALTCLTIEELASSFPQEIIQENLAN
;
A
#
# COMPACT_ATOMS: atom_id res chain seq x y z
N MET A 1 8.93 -5.75 12.23
CA MET A 1 9.00 -5.62 10.76
C MET A 1 8.11 -6.71 10.18
N GLY A 2 6.99 -6.34 9.54
CA GLY A 2 5.98 -7.31 9.10
C GLY A 2 6.22 -7.84 7.68
N ALA A 3 6.90 -7.07 6.85
CA ALA A 3 7.24 -7.40 5.47
C ALA A 3 8.57 -6.74 5.06
N CYS A 4 9.10 -7.18 3.92
CA CYS A 4 10.28 -6.59 3.29
C CYS A 4 10.17 -6.70 1.77
N ILE A 5 10.50 -5.62 1.06
CA ILE A 5 10.64 -5.62 -0.40
C ILE A 5 12.13 -5.80 -0.74
N VAL A 6 12.44 -6.88 -1.44
CA VAL A 6 13.78 -7.16 -1.99
C VAL A 6 13.75 -6.84 -3.48
N ALA A 7 14.61 -5.93 -3.94
CA ALA A 7 14.67 -5.50 -5.34
C ALA A 7 16.07 -5.75 -5.94
N GLY A 8 16.12 -5.89 -7.26
CA GLY A 8 17.38 -6.00 -8.01
C GLY A 8 17.92 -7.42 -8.13
N PHE A 9 17.09 -8.44 -7.89
CA PHE A 9 17.49 -9.83 -8.08
C PHE A 9 17.59 -10.15 -9.58
N ASN A 10 18.79 -10.39 -10.08
CA ASN A 10 18.99 -10.75 -11.49
C ASN A 10 18.47 -12.17 -11.74
N ASN A 11 17.39 -12.27 -12.50
CA ASN A 11 16.84 -13.52 -13.01
C ASN A 11 17.59 -13.91 -14.29
N TRP A 12 18.67 -14.66 -14.11
CA TRP A 12 19.47 -15.15 -15.23
C TRP A 12 18.69 -16.05 -16.17
N ASP A 13 17.71 -16.82 -15.68
CA ASP A 13 16.90 -17.66 -16.56
C ASP A 13 16.10 -16.82 -17.58
N ARG A 14 15.52 -15.69 -17.15
CA ARG A 14 14.84 -14.75 -18.06
C ARG A 14 15.79 -14.21 -19.15
N ILE A 15 17.05 -13.93 -18.80
CA ILE A 15 18.08 -13.53 -19.78
C ILE A 15 18.36 -14.66 -20.77
N HIS A 16 18.51 -15.90 -20.30
CA HIS A 16 18.73 -17.06 -21.16
C HIS A 16 17.54 -17.33 -22.09
N GLN A 17 16.31 -17.23 -21.58
CA GLN A 17 15.09 -17.37 -22.37
C GLN A 17 14.99 -16.27 -23.44
N TYR A 18 15.27 -15.02 -23.07
CA TYR A 18 15.31 -13.90 -24.00
C TYR A 18 16.33 -14.14 -25.11
N ARG A 19 17.55 -14.56 -24.75
CA ARG A 19 18.61 -14.88 -25.71
C ARG A 19 18.16 -15.96 -26.70
N LYS A 20 17.54 -17.05 -26.22
CA LYS A 20 17.00 -18.11 -27.08
C LYS A 20 15.97 -17.57 -28.07
N GLN A 21 15.03 -16.74 -27.61
CA GLN A 21 14.00 -16.13 -28.46
C GLN A 21 14.61 -15.16 -29.48
N TRP A 22 15.58 -14.36 -29.07
CA TRP A 22 16.26 -13.41 -29.94
C TRP A 22 17.06 -14.13 -31.04
N SER A 23 17.82 -15.18 -30.69
CA SER A 23 18.56 -15.99 -31.66
C SER A 23 17.64 -16.72 -32.64
N ALA A 24 16.49 -17.23 -32.18
CA ALA A 24 15.51 -17.86 -33.06
C ALA A 24 14.90 -16.88 -34.09
N LYS A 25 14.80 -15.58 -33.73
CA LYS A 25 14.34 -14.52 -34.65
C LYS A 25 15.44 -13.98 -35.58
N HIS A 26 16.71 -14.23 -35.26
CA HIS A 26 17.87 -13.80 -36.03
C HIS A 26 18.79 -14.97 -36.39
N PRO A 27 18.30 -16.00 -37.12
CA PRO A 27 19.05 -17.23 -37.39
C PRO A 27 20.34 -17.01 -38.18
N ASN A 28 20.43 -15.90 -38.93
CA ASN A 28 21.62 -15.54 -39.73
C ASN A 28 22.52 -14.48 -39.04
N ASP A 29 22.17 -13.98 -37.85
CA ASP A 29 22.88 -12.87 -37.18
C ASP A 29 22.97 -13.05 -35.66
N CYS A 30 23.24 -14.27 -35.20
CA CYS A 30 23.24 -14.67 -33.79
C CYS A 30 24.64 -14.83 -33.16
N SER A 31 25.66 -14.13 -33.68
CA SER A 31 27.02 -14.20 -33.11
C SER A 31 27.10 -13.61 -31.70
N GLU A 32 28.15 -13.96 -30.95
CA GLU A 32 28.39 -13.39 -29.61
C GLU A 32 28.54 -11.86 -29.64
N ASP A 33 29.16 -11.30 -30.70
CA ASP A 33 29.31 -9.85 -30.84
C ASP A 33 27.96 -9.14 -30.97
N LYS A 34 27.02 -9.75 -31.71
CA LYS A 34 25.67 -9.22 -31.89
C LYS A 34 24.84 -9.38 -30.63
N TRP A 35 25.00 -10.51 -29.93
CA TRP A 35 24.43 -10.68 -28.60
C TRP A 35 24.96 -9.64 -27.62
N ALA A 36 26.25 -9.29 -27.64
CA ALA A 36 26.80 -8.25 -26.77
C ALA A 36 26.23 -6.85 -27.07
N VAL A 37 25.83 -6.57 -28.31
CA VAL A 37 25.09 -5.35 -28.68
C VAL A 37 23.67 -5.40 -28.13
N GLU A 38 22.94 -6.49 -28.35
CA GLU A 38 21.56 -6.67 -27.86
C GLU A 38 21.51 -6.64 -26.31
N PHE A 39 22.43 -7.34 -25.66
CA PHE A 39 22.50 -7.45 -24.21
C PHE A 39 22.72 -6.09 -23.54
N ARG A 40 23.47 -5.17 -24.18
CA ARG A 40 23.57 -3.77 -23.72
C ARG A 40 22.23 -3.04 -23.71
N GLN A 41 21.35 -3.34 -24.66
CA GLN A 41 19.99 -2.78 -24.68
C GLN A 41 19.12 -3.37 -23.55
N ILE A 42 19.31 -4.66 -23.23
CA ILE A 42 18.60 -5.32 -22.13
C ILE A 42 19.04 -4.76 -20.76
N ILE A 43 20.34 -4.52 -20.56
CA ILE A 43 20.87 -3.97 -19.30
C ILE A 43 20.21 -2.63 -18.94
N ALA A 44 19.88 -1.80 -19.96
CA ALA A 44 19.18 -0.54 -19.74
C ALA A 44 17.74 -0.71 -19.22
N LYS A 45 17.12 -1.87 -19.44
CA LYS A 45 15.74 -2.20 -19.11
C LYS A 45 15.68 -3.24 -17.99
N LYS A 46 15.99 -2.79 -16.76
CA LYS A 46 16.08 -3.66 -15.56
C LYS A 46 14.84 -4.51 -15.35
N GLU A 47 13.65 -4.03 -15.68
CA GLU A 47 12.38 -4.75 -15.62
C GLU A 47 12.35 -6.04 -16.46
N LEU A 48 13.21 -6.16 -17.47
CA LEU A 48 13.31 -7.35 -18.32
C LEU A 48 14.09 -8.49 -17.68
N TYR A 49 14.81 -8.26 -16.59
CA TYR A 49 15.67 -9.29 -16.00
C TYR A 49 15.83 -9.21 -14.48
N GLN A 50 15.40 -8.12 -13.84
CA GLN A 50 15.41 -7.99 -12.39
C GLN A 50 14.02 -8.27 -11.83
N ASP A 51 13.99 -9.18 -10.87
CA ASP A 51 12.80 -9.45 -10.08
C ASP A 51 12.78 -8.62 -8.80
N ARG A 52 11.56 -8.46 -8.28
CA ARG A 52 11.29 -7.89 -6.97
C ARG A 52 10.43 -8.87 -6.19
N PHE A 53 10.77 -9.06 -4.92
CA PHE A 53 10.04 -9.94 -4.02
C PHE A 53 9.42 -9.11 -2.90
N ILE A 54 8.16 -9.40 -2.59
CA ILE A 54 7.53 -8.96 -1.35
C ILE A 54 7.54 -10.17 -0.42
N ILE A 55 8.35 -10.11 0.63
CA ILE A 55 8.47 -11.17 1.63
C ILE A 55 7.62 -10.78 2.83
N LEU A 56 6.67 -11.64 3.19
CA LEU A 56 5.68 -11.39 4.24
C LEU A 56 5.92 -12.31 5.43
N SER A 57 5.87 -11.77 6.64
CA SER A 57 5.75 -12.58 7.86
C SER A 57 4.32 -13.05 8.04
N ASP A 58 4.13 -14.21 8.69
CA ASP A 58 2.83 -14.84 8.96
C ASP A 58 2.26 -14.51 10.34
N GLY A 59 2.56 -13.31 10.84
CA GLY A 59 2.03 -12.82 12.11
C GLY A 59 0.69 -12.09 11.96
N TYR A 60 0.02 -11.83 13.08
CA TYR A 60 -1.17 -10.96 13.09
C TYR A 60 -0.83 -9.54 12.64
N TYR A 61 -1.73 -8.93 11.87
CA TYR A 61 -1.52 -7.59 11.33
C TYR A 61 -1.46 -6.56 12.46
N SER A 62 -0.46 -5.67 12.40
CA SER A 62 -0.15 -4.68 13.45
C SER A 62 -0.06 -5.23 14.87
N ALA A 63 0.30 -6.52 15.02
CA ALA A 63 0.34 -7.24 16.29
C ALA A 63 -0.98 -7.22 17.09
N VAL A 64 -2.12 -7.00 16.41
CA VAL A 64 -3.45 -7.01 17.03
C VAL A 64 -3.91 -8.46 17.22
N SER A 65 -4.35 -8.80 18.43
CA SER A 65 -4.77 -10.17 18.72
C SER A 65 -6.14 -10.49 18.10
N PRO A 66 -6.45 -11.78 17.84
CA PRO A 66 -7.77 -12.20 17.38
C PRO A 66 -8.90 -11.82 18.36
N ILE A 67 -8.60 -11.80 19.66
CA ILE A 67 -9.54 -11.40 20.72
C ILE A 67 -9.90 -9.93 20.58
N ASP A 68 -8.91 -9.07 20.36
CA ASP A 68 -9.10 -7.62 20.24
C ASP A 68 -9.94 -7.22 19.03
N ILE A 69 -9.88 -8.01 17.95
CA ILE A 69 -10.63 -7.76 16.72
C ILE A 69 -11.98 -8.51 16.69
N GLY A 70 -12.19 -9.45 17.61
CA GLY A 70 -13.41 -10.27 17.70
C GLY A 70 -13.53 -11.32 16.59
N ILE A 71 -12.40 -11.85 16.10
CA ILE A 71 -12.36 -12.85 15.01
C ILE A 71 -11.60 -14.08 15.51
N GLU A 72 -12.00 -15.26 15.03
CA GLU A 72 -11.27 -16.51 15.28
C GLU A 72 -9.81 -16.42 14.80
N ALA A 73 -8.88 -17.06 15.51
CA ALA A 73 -7.45 -16.89 15.33
C ALA A 73 -6.93 -17.25 13.93
N GLU A 74 -7.35 -18.39 13.38
CA GLU A 74 -6.92 -18.83 12.06
C GLU A 74 -7.51 -17.93 10.96
N LYS A 75 -8.78 -17.56 11.09
CA LYS A 75 -9.40 -16.57 10.20
C LYS A 75 -8.66 -15.23 10.26
N TRP A 76 -8.33 -14.73 11.46
CA TRP A 76 -7.60 -13.48 11.61
C TRP A 76 -6.19 -13.54 11.04
N ARG A 77 -5.50 -14.69 11.16
CA ARG A 77 -4.19 -14.92 10.53
C ARG A 77 -4.27 -14.84 9.01
N CYS A 78 -5.24 -15.51 8.39
CA CYS A 78 -5.48 -15.44 6.95
C CYS A 78 -5.82 -14.01 6.49
N LEU A 79 -6.68 -13.31 7.22
CA LEU A 79 -7.01 -11.91 6.92
C LEU A 79 -5.79 -11.00 7.09
N SER A 80 -5.01 -11.20 8.14
CA SER A 80 -3.77 -10.45 8.39
C SER A 80 -2.78 -10.57 7.24
N MET A 81 -2.64 -11.78 6.68
CA MET A 81 -1.80 -12.00 5.50
C MET A 81 -2.32 -11.27 4.26
N LYS A 82 -3.63 -11.27 4.03
CA LYS A 82 -4.23 -10.50 2.93
C LYS A 82 -4.04 -9.00 3.09
N ILE A 83 -4.33 -8.46 4.28
CA ILE A 83 -4.13 -7.04 4.59
C ILE A 83 -2.68 -6.66 4.34
N ARG A 84 -1.73 -7.46 4.85
CA ARG A 84 -0.30 -7.20 4.69
C ARG A 84 0.14 -7.24 3.23
N LEU A 85 -0.27 -8.26 2.48
CA LEU A 85 0.08 -8.37 1.06
C LEU A 85 -0.39 -7.12 0.29
N GLU A 86 -1.65 -6.74 0.48
CA GLU A 86 -2.25 -5.60 -0.22
C GLU A 86 -1.69 -4.26 0.23
N HIS A 87 -1.36 -4.11 1.51
CA HIS A 87 -0.66 -2.95 2.04
C HIS A 87 0.69 -2.75 1.34
N GLU A 88 1.53 -3.80 1.28
CA GLU A 88 2.83 -3.74 0.59
C GLU A 88 2.69 -3.57 -0.94
N CYS A 89 1.68 -4.20 -1.55
CA CYS A 89 1.35 -3.99 -2.97
C CYS A 89 0.94 -2.54 -3.25
N THR A 90 0.19 -1.91 -2.35
CA THR A 90 -0.24 -0.51 -2.47
C THR A 90 0.96 0.43 -2.41
N HIS A 91 1.85 0.19 -1.44
CA HIS A 91 3.15 0.86 -1.36
C HIS A 91 3.99 0.69 -2.63
N TYR A 92 4.07 -0.53 -3.16
CA TYR A 92 4.76 -0.79 -4.43
C TYR A 92 4.11 -0.06 -5.62
N PHE A 93 2.78 -0.03 -5.66
CA PHE A 93 1.99 0.63 -6.70
C PHE A 93 2.24 2.14 -6.71
N THR A 94 2.13 2.81 -5.55
CA THR A 94 2.35 4.25 -5.43
C THR A 94 3.81 4.62 -5.75
N GLN A 95 4.78 3.81 -5.30
CA GLN A 95 6.17 4.00 -5.70
C GLN A 95 6.35 3.91 -7.22
N ARG A 96 5.69 2.97 -7.88
CA ARG A 96 5.84 2.75 -9.33
C ARG A 96 5.21 3.86 -10.16
N LEU A 97 4.08 4.42 -9.73
CA LEU A 97 3.37 5.47 -10.46
C LEU A 97 3.89 6.87 -10.13
N PHE A 98 4.16 7.17 -8.86
CA PHE A 98 4.45 8.53 -8.40
C PHE A 98 5.92 8.74 -7.99
N GLY A 99 6.74 7.70 -8.10
CA GLY A 99 8.17 7.77 -7.79
C GLY A 99 8.49 8.00 -6.31
N SER A 100 7.49 7.93 -5.43
CA SER A 100 7.60 8.25 -4.02
C SER A 100 6.81 7.24 -3.19
N MET A 101 7.48 6.68 -2.19
CA MET A 101 6.87 5.95 -1.07
C MET A 101 7.31 6.74 0.16
N ARG A 102 6.44 7.55 0.74
CA ARG A 102 6.80 8.33 1.94
C ARG A 102 6.25 7.57 3.14
N ASN A 103 7.10 7.34 4.14
CA ASN A 103 6.64 6.84 5.44
C ASN A 103 5.88 7.95 6.19
N ASN A 104 4.74 8.36 5.64
CA ASN A 104 3.84 9.34 6.22
C ASN A 104 2.49 8.67 6.52
N LEU A 105 1.67 9.31 7.33
CA LEU A 105 0.39 8.72 7.77
C LEU A 105 -0.66 8.59 6.67
N LEU A 106 -0.60 9.42 5.62
CA LEU A 106 -1.51 9.33 4.49
C LEU A 106 -1.21 8.07 3.66
N ASP A 107 0.05 7.84 3.31
CA ASP A 107 0.47 6.66 2.56
C ASP A 107 0.08 5.36 3.31
N GLU A 108 0.17 5.38 4.64
CA GLU A 108 -0.24 4.28 5.52
C GLU A 108 -1.75 4.11 5.62
N LEU A 109 -2.50 5.22 5.66
CA LEU A 109 -3.96 5.21 5.59
C LEU A 109 -4.43 4.57 4.27
N ILE A 110 -3.83 4.95 3.14
CA ILE A 110 -4.17 4.44 1.81
C ILE A 110 -3.84 2.94 1.70
N ALA A 111 -2.65 2.53 2.18
CA ALA A 111 -2.24 1.13 2.16
C ALA A 111 -3.12 0.25 3.06
N ASP A 112 -3.47 0.72 4.26
CA ASP A 112 -4.39 0.01 5.15
C ASP A 112 -5.83 0.01 4.63
N TYR A 113 -6.29 1.12 4.05
CA TYR A 113 -7.59 1.18 3.38
C TYR A 113 -7.71 0.05 2.37
N ARG A 114 -6.73 -0.07 1.47
CA ARG A 114 -6.73 -1.11 0.45
C ARG A 114 -6.68 -2.50 1.07
N GLY A 115 -5.79 -2.71 2.04
CA GLY A 115 -5.63 -3.99 2.71
C GLY A 115 -6.90 -4.45 3.43
N ILE A 116 -7.58 -3.54 4.14
CA ILE A 116 -8.83 -3.82 4.84
C ILE A 116 -9.96 -4.11 3.85
N VAL A 117 -10.11 -3.32 2.79
CA VAL A 117 -11.14 -3.56 1.76
C VAL A 117 -10.98 -4.94 1.13
N VAL A 118 -9.77 -5.36 0.76
CA VAL A 118 -9.55 -6.69 0.16
C VAL A 118 -9.79 -7.82 1.15
N ALA A 119 -9.44 -7.63 2.42
CA ALA A 119 -9.60 -8.65 3.44
C ALA A 119 -11.07 -8.79 3.91
N ASN A 120 -11.79 -7.68 4.05
CA ASN A 120 -13.09 -7.59 4.71
C ASN A 120 -14.25 -7.27 3.75
N GLY A 121 -13.97 -6.95 2.48
CA GLY A 121 -14.93 -6.58 1.45
C GLY A 121 -15.34 -5.09 1.47
N ARG A 122 -15.18 -4.43 2.62
CA ARG A 122 -15.41 -3.00 2.82
C ARG A 122 -14.39 -2.44 3.78
N TYR A 123 -14.17 -1.13 3.71
CA TYR A 123 -13.30 -0.45 4.67
C TYR A 123 -13.93 -0.46 6.07
N ARG A 124 -13.06 -0.48 7.08
CA ARG A 124 -13.42 -0.47 8.50
C ARG A 124 -12.52 0.49 9.24
N SER A 125 -13.06 1.65 9.61
CA SER A 125 -12.28 2.66 10.32
C SER A 125 -11.86 2.14 11.70
N ASP A 126 -12.70 1.33 12.35
CA ASP A 126 -12.40 0.76 13.67
C ASP A 126 -11.20 -0.21 13.64
N TRP A 127 -11.02 -0.95 12.54
CA TRP A 127 -9.82 -1.77 12.34
C TRP A 127 -8.57 -0.90 12.18
N PHE A 128 -8.63 0.09 11.29
CA PHE A 128 -7.52 1.00 11.04
C PHE A 128 -7.08 1.74 12.31
N LEU A 129 -8.04 2.29 13.07
CA LEU A 129 -7.76 2.99 14.32
C LEU A 129 -7.12 2.06 15.36
N ARG A 130 -7.57 0.81 15.46
CA ARG A 130 -6.94 -0.20 16.33
C ARG A 130 -5.50 -0.54 15.90
N PHE A 131 -5.23 -0.60 14.60
CA PHE A 131 -3.87 -0.81 14.08
C PHE A 131 -2.94 0.34 14.47
N LEU A 132 -3.46 1.57 14.48
CA LEU A 132 -2.71 2.75 14.90
C LEU A 132 -2.56 2.90 16.42
N GLY A 133 -3.38 2.23 17.22
CA GLY A 133 -3.42 2.45 18.68
C GLY A 133 -4.36 3.59 19.09
N LEU A 134 -5.39 3.87 18.29
CA LEU A 134 -6.44 4.88 18.51
C LEU A 134 -7.81 4.26 18.81
N GLU A 135 -7.88 2.97 19.13
CA GLU A 135 -9.12 2.25 19.42
C GLU A 135 -9.95 2.85 20.58
N ASN A 136 -9.30 3.54 21.52
CA ASN A 136 -9.93 4.18 22.69
C ASN A 136 -9.82 5.71 22.64
N PHE A 137 -9.83 6.31 21.44
CA PHE A 137 -9.73 7.75 21.25
C PHE A 137 -10.65 8.53 22.22
N PRO A 138 -10.16 9.58 22.92
CA PRO A 138 -8.94 10.35 22.65
C PRO A 138 -7.63 9.73 23.14
N ASP A 139 -7.69 8.61 23.88
CA ASP A 139 -6.48 7.98 24.40
C ASP A 139 -5.73 7.24 23.30
N CYS A 140 -4.45 7.57 23.14
CA CYS A 140 -3.54 6.88 22.23
C CYS A 140 -2.70 5.85 23.01
N ARG A 141 -2.78 4.59 22.58
CA ARG A 141 -1.99 3.49 23.16
C ARG A 141 -0.50 3.80 23.02
N LYS A 142 0.23 3.72 24.14
CA LYS A 142 1.68 4.05 24.19
C LYS A 142 2.55 3.20 23.26
N THR A 143 2.10 1.98 22.95
CA THR A 143 2.77 1.05 22.02
C THR A 143 2.11 1.04 20.63
N GLY A 144 1.17 1.95 20.37
CA GLY A 144 0.46 2.06 19.10
C GLY A 144 1.35 2.53 17.96
N ARG A 145 1.05 2.06 16.74
CA ARG A 145 1.81 2.41 15.53
C ARG A 145 1.86 3.92 15.28
N LEU A 146 0.84 4.68 15.72
CA LEU A 146 0.82 6.15 15.57
C LEU A 146 2.05 6.84 16.19
N GLN A 147 2.61 6.28 17.27
CA GLN A 147 3.77 6.86 17.95
C GLN A 147 5.01 6.94 17.06
N SER A 148 5.11 6.07 16.05
CA SER A 148 6.21 6.07 15.07
C SER A 148 6.20 7.27 14.12
N TYR A 149 5.08 8.01 14.04
CA TYR A 149 4.92 9.16 13.13
C TYR A 149 5.10 10.51 13.82
N ARG A 150 5.70 10.53 15.02
CA ARG A 150 6.11 11.79 15.69
C ARG A 150 7.24 12.51 14.94
N GLY A 151 7.96 11.84 14.05
CA GLY A 151 9.08 12.44 13.31
C GLY A 151 10.36 12.62 14.15
N GLN A 152 11.36 13.27 13.53
CA GLN A 152 12.62 13.63 14.16
C GLN A 152 13.00 15.07 13.78
N PRO A 153 13.01 16.04 14.72
CA PRO A 153 12.61 15.91 16.13
C PRO A 153 11.13 15.53 16.29
N PRO A 154 10.74 14.93 17.43
CA PRO A 154 9.36 14.53 17.65
C PRO A 154 8.42 15.74 17.73
N LEU A 155 7.20 15.57 17.20
CA LEU A 155 6.09 16.51 17.39
C LEU A 155 5.87 16.79 18.88
N SER A 156 5.50 18.04 19.18
CA SER A 156 5.02 18.40 20.52
C SER A 156 3.74 17.63 20.85
N GLU A 157 3.42 17.46 22.13
CA GLU A 157 2.19 16.75 22.55
C GLU A 157 0.93 17.40 21.96
N GLY A 158 0.90 18.73 21.85
CA GLY A 158 -0.21 19.45 21.23
C GLY A 158 -0.35 19.12 19.73
N ALA A 159 0.76 19.13 18.98
CA ALA A 159 0.76 18.78 17.57
C ALA A 159 0.40 17.30 17.35
N PHE A 160 0.90 16.40 18.20
CA PHE A 160 0.55 14.99 18.15
C PHE A 160 -0.95 14.74 18.45
N THR A 161 -1.53 15.51 19.38
CA THR A 161 -2.97 15.46 19.66
C THR A 161 -3.81 15.91 18.47
N ILE A 162 -3.37 16.96 17.75
CA ILE A 162 -4.02 17.42 16.53
C ILE A 162 -3.91 16.36 15.43
N LEU A 163 -2.73 15.78 15.25
CA LEU A 163 -2.52 14.70 14.28
C LEU A 163 -3.43 13.50 14.55
N ALA A 164 -3.53 13.05 15.80
CA ALA A 164 -4.43 11.96 16.18
C ALA A 164 -5.90 12.27 15.87
N LYS A 165 -6.35 13.51 16.10
CA LYS A 165 -7.70 13.99 15.74
C LYS A 165 -7.94 13.95 14.24
N LEU A 166 -6.99 14.47 13.44
CA LEU A 166 -7.08 14.49 11.99
C LEU A 166 -7.14 13.07 11.42
N VAL A 167 -6.25 12.18 11.87
CA VAL A 167 -6.25 10.77 11.43
C VAL A 167 -7.54 10.05 11.79
N LYS A 168 -8.08 10.29 13.00
CA LYS A 168 -9.37 9.72 13.41
C LYS A 168 -10.51 10.22 12.52
N ALA A 169 -10.54 11.52 12.22
CA ALA A 169 -11.56 12.11 11.36
C ALA A 169 -11.46 11.57 9.93
N ALA A 170 -10.25 11.56 9.34
CA ALA A 170 -9.99 11.02 8.02
C ALA A 170 -10.42 9.55 7.87
N ALA A 171 -10.11 8.70 8.87
CA ALA A 171 -10.50 7.30 8.84
C ALA A 171 -12.03 7.11 8.86
N VAL A 172 -12.75 7.85 9.71
CA VAL A 172 -14.22 7.76 9.78
C VAL A 172 -14.86 8.32 8.51
N ASN A 173 -14.36 9.44 8.01
CA ASN A 173 -14.85 10.06 6.79
C ASN A 173 -14.66 9.14 5.57
N LEU A 174 -13.52 8.46 5.48
CA LEU A 174 -13.23 7.50 4.42
C LEU A 174 -14.12 6.25 4.50
N GLU A 175 -14.46 5.77 5.70
CA GLU A 175 -15.44 4.67 5.88
C GLU A 175 -16.85 5.08 5.46
N GLN A 176 -17.25 6.31 5.77
CA GLN A 176 -18.53 6.84 5.29
C GLN A 176 -18.54 6.91 3.76
N PHE A 177 -17.46 7.40 3.14
CA PHE A 177 -17.32 7.45 1.68
C PHE A 177 -17.41 6.05 1.06
N ASP A 178 -16.64 5.10 1.57
CA ASP A 178 -16.60 3.71 1.08
C ASP A 178 -17.98 3.05 1.15
N THR A 179 -18.71 3.32 2.24
CA THR A 179 -20.07 2.81 2.44
C THR A 179 -21.07 3.42 1.45
N ASP A 180 -21.09 4.76 1.35
CA ASP A 180 -22.05 5.49 0.51
C ASP A 180 -21.82 5.27 -0.98
N ASN A 181 -20.58 4.97 -1.38
CA ASN A 181 -20.18 4.78 -2.77
C ASN A 181 -19.87 3.31 -3.12
N SER A 182 -20.30 2.35 -2.30
CA SER A 182 -20.05 0.92 -2.49
C SER A 182 -20.37 0.42 -3.91
N ASN A 183 -21.53 0.81 -4.46
CA ASN A 183 -21.92 0.45 -5.84
C ASN A 183 -20.95 0.95 -6.92
N TYR A 184 -20.35 2.12 -6.73
CA TYR A 184 -19.34 2.64 -7.66
C TYR A 184 -18.01 1.89 -7.48
N LEU A 185 -17.62 1.63 -6.23
CA LEU A 185 -16.36 0.97 -5.87
C LEU A 185 -16.31 -0.51 -6.28
N GLU A 186 -17.45 -1.13 -6.59
CA GLU A 186 -17.54 -2.47 -7.18
C GLU A 186 -17.26 -2.49 -8.70
N GLN A 187 -17.25 -1.33 -9.36
CA GLN A 187 -17.02 -1.26 -10.81
C GLN A 187 -15.57 -1.59 -11.17
N PRO A 188 -15.32 -2.11 -12.39
CA PRO A 188 -13.96 -2.31 -12.89
C PRO A 188 -13.14 -1.03 -12.81
N ASN A 189 -11.90 -1.13 -12.32
CA ASN A 189 -10.94 -0.02 -12.15
C ASN A 189 -11.29 1.04 -11.07
N ALA A 190 -12.51 1.08 -10.52
CA ALA A 190 -12.89 2.07 -9.51
C ALA A 190 -11.97 2.04 -8.27
N GLN A 191 -11.54 0.85 -7.87
CA GLN A 191 -10.57 0.68 -6.78
C GLN A 191 -9.21 1.32 -7.08
N ALA A 192 -8.72 1.22 -8.32
CA ALA A 192 -7.46 1.84 -8.71
C ALA A 192 -7.61 3.37 -8.83
N GLN A 193 -8.73 3.84 -9.38
CA GLN A 193 -9.08 5.26 -9.42
C GLN A 193 -9.16 5.85 -8.01
N MET A 194 -9.80 5.16 -7.08
CA MET A 194 -9.87 5.55 -5.68
C MET A 194 -8.48 5.68 -5.05
N LEU A 195 -7.59 4.70 -5.26
CA LEU A 195 -6.22 4.79 -4.75
C LEU A 195 -5.47 6.00 -5.32
N ILE A 196 -5.60 6.25 -6.63
CA ILE A 196 -4.97 7.40 -7.28
C ILE A 196 -5.54 8.70 -6.72
N ALA A 197 -6.87 8.83 -6.60
CA ALA A 197 -7.53 10.01 -6.06
C ALA A 197 -7.06 10.30 -4.63
N LEU A 198 -6.97 9.29 -3.76
CA LEU A 198 -6.47 9.46 -2.39
C LEU A 198 -5.02 9.96 -2.32
N THR A 199 -4.16 9.60 -3.30
CA THR A 199 -2.78 10.09 -3.34
C THR A 199 -2.65 11.58 -3.68
N CYS A 200 -3.72 12.19 -4.19
CA CYS A 200 -3.79 13.62 -4.48
C CYS A 200 -4.24 14.46 -3.28
N LEU A 201 -4.64 13.81 -2.18
CA LEU A 201 -5.20 14.48 -1.00
C LEU A 201 -4.18 14.62 0.13
N THR A 202 -4.58 15.34 1.17
CA THR A 202 -3.91 15.46 2.45
C THR A 202 -4.77 14.84 3.56
N ILE A 203 -4.17 14.60 4.73
CA ILE A 203 -4.93 14.11 5.89
C ILE A 203 -5.95 15.17 6.32
N GLU A 204 -5.60 16.44 6.21
CA GLU A 204 -6.44 17.60 6.51
C GLU A 204 -7.69 17.64 5.61
N GLU A 205 -7.53 17.42 4.31
CA GLU A 205 -8.64 17.36 3.35
C GLU A 205 -9.57 16.18 3.65
N LEU A 206 -9.01 15.00 3.92
CA LEU A 206 -9.79 13.82 4.32
C LEU A 206 -10.49 14.01 5.68
N ALA A 207 -9.90 14.79 6.58
CA ALA A 207 -10.46 15.11 7.89
C ALA A 207 -11.43 16.30 7.89
N SER A 208 -11.62 16.96 6.74
CA SER A 208 -12.46 18.15 6.61
C SER A 208 -13.94 17.86 6.84
N SER A 209 -14.76 18.91 6.84
CA SER A 209 -16.23 18.80 6.94
C SER A 209 -16.90 18.30 5.66
N PHE A 210 -16.20 18.34 4.52
CA PHE A 210 -16.75 17.99 3.20
C PHE A 210 -15.87 16.95 2.47
N PRO A 211 -15.49 15.84 3.13
CA PRO A 211 -14.55 14.88 2.57
C PRO A 211 -15.12 14.18 1.32
N GLN A 212 -16.45 14.01 1.27
CA GLN A 212 -17.16 13.35 0.18
C GLN A 212 -16.97 14.10 -1.14
N GLU A 213 -17.19 15.41 -1.11
CA GLU A 213 -17.07 16.29 -2.27
C GLU A 213 -15.61 16.30 -2.78
N ILE A 214 -14.65 16.44 -1.88
CA ILE A 214 -13.22 16.46 -2.22
C ILE A 214 -12.77 15.14 -2.87
N ILE A 215 -13.21 13.99 -2.32
CA ILE A 215 -12.87 12.69 -2.91
C ILE A 215 -13.56 12.53 -4.29
N GLN A 216 -14.82 12.92 -4.43
CA GLN A 216 -15.55 12.84 -5.71
C GLN A 216 -14.90 13.71 -6.79
N GLU A 217 -14.48 14.93 -6.45
CA GLU A 217 -13.77 15.82 -7.38
C GLU A 217 -12.48 15.19 -7.89
N ASN A 218 -11.73 14.49 -7.02
CA ASN A 218 -10.48 13.84 -7.38
C ASN A 218 -10.67 12.50 -8.13
N LEU A 219 -11.85 11.87 -8.02
CA LEU A 219 -12.20 10.70 -8.83
C LEU A 219 -12.58 11.08 -10.28
N ALA A 220 -13.00 12.33 -10.52
CA ALA A 220 -13.41 12.81 -11.83
C ALA A 220 -12.25 13.31 -12.71
N ASN A 221 -11.05 13.49 -12.13
CA ASN A 221 -9.84 14.00 -12.78
C ASN A 221 -8.89 12.87 -13.21
#